data_AF-A0A8J4XNI1-F1
#
_entry.id   AF-A0A8J4XNI1-F1
#
_cell.length_a   1.000
_cell.length_b   1.000
_cell.length_c   1.000
_cell.angle_alpha   90.00
_cell.angle_beta   90.00
_cell.angle_gamma   90.00
#
_symmetry.space_group_name_H-M   'P 1'
#
loop_
_entity.id
_entity.type
_entity.pdbx_description
1 polymer ?
#
loop_
_entity_poly.entity_id
_entity_poly.type
_entity_poly.pdbx_seq_one_letter_code
_entity_poly.pdbx_strand_id
1 'polypeptide(L)'
;MEPDVLKVQAPNTKKRKLMTMLVDTGAVGFHVYDKRRRLLTRGKETRDLPKRSAIDVGDGCRLLAEPLEEVASNDDDFIAGISFFSRHGAVLDYARHTITFLLDSQWRKVTMGTRD
;
A
#
# COMPACT_ATOMS: atom_id res chain seq x y z
N MET A 1 -13.05 -13.27 -10.56
CA MET A 1 -11.96 -13.47 -9.59
C MET A 1 -11.92 -12.22 -8.76
N GLU A 2 -12.07 -12.34 -7.44
CA GLU A 2 -11.97 -11.18 -6.56
C GLU A 2 -10.51 -10.75 -6.46
N PRO A 3 -10.21 -9.43 -6.42
CA PRO A 3 -8.85 -8.95 -6.35
C PRO A 3 -8.24 -9.19 -4.96
N ASP A 4 -6.94 -9.52 -4.94
CA ASP A 4 -6.14 -9.64 -3.72
C ASP A 4 -5.83 -8.27 -3.13
N VAL A 5 -6.08 -8.12 -1.83
CA VAL A 5 -5.88 -6.86 -1.11
C VAL A 5 -5.11 -7.04 0.19
N LEU A 6 -4.39 -6.00 0.58
CA LEU A 6 -3.78 -5.86 1.89
C LEU A 6 -4.51 -4.80 2.71
N LYS A 7 -4.73 -5.09 3.99
CA LYS A 7 -5.15 -4.07 4.94
C LYS A 7 -3.92 -3.28 5.40
N VAL A 8 -3.96 -1.98 5.22
CA VAL A 8 -2.81 -1.09 5.49
C VAL A 8 -3.24 0.12 6.32
N GLN A 9 -2.27 0.80 6.93
CA GLN A 9 -2.48 2.05 7.66
C GLN A 9 -1.50 3.11 7.19
N ALA A 10 -2.00 4.34 7.02
CA ALA A 10 -1.17 5.51 6.74
C ALA A 10 -0.85 6.23 8.06
N PRO A 11 0.39 6.68 8.24
CA PRO A 11 0.90 7.30 9.47
C PRO A 11 0.25 8.64 9.79
N ASN A 12 -0.43 9.27 8.83
CA ASN A 12 -0.85 10.68 8.92
C ASN A 12 -2.28 10.87 9.47
N THR A 13 -2.92 9.81 9.96
CA THR A 13 -4.26 9.88 10.54
C THR A 13 -4.14 9.92 12.07
N LYS A 14 -4.64 10.99 12.73
CA LYS A 14 -4.67 11.12 14.21
C LYS A 14 -5.32 9.91 14.91
N LYS A 15 -6.07 9.11 14.16
CA LYS A 15 -6.53 7.76 14.48
C LYS A 15 -6.04 6.85 13.36
N ARG A 16 -5.29 5.79 13.66
CA ARG A 16 -4.85 4.78 12.68
C ARG A 16 -6.07 4.30 11.87
N LYS A 17 -6.21 4.81 10.64
CA LYS A 17 -7.32 4.42 9.76
C LYS A 17 -6.89 3.18 8.97
N LEU A 18 -7.69 2.13 9.08
CA LEU A 18 -7.56 0.94 8.23
C LEU A 18 -7.97 1.30 6.80
N MET A 19 -7.13 0.92 5.85
CA MET A 19 -7.29 1.17 4.42
C MET A 19 -7.05 -0.11 3.65
N THR A 20 -7.44 -0.11 2.38
CA THR A 20 -7.26 -1.25 1.47
C THR A 20 -6.25 -0.90 0.38
N MET A 21 -5.26 -1.76 0.21
CA MET A 21 -4.26 -1.67 -0.86
C MET A 21 -4.43 -2.85 -1.81
N LEU A 22 -4.76 -2.57 -3.06
CA LEU A 22 -4.82 -3.56 -4.13
C LEU A 22 -3.41 -4.10 -4.43
N VAL A 23 -3.28 -5.42 -4.50
CA VAL A 23 -2.05 -6.11 -4.91
C VAL A 23 -2.17 -6.43 -6.40
N ASP A 24 -1.56 -5.59 -7.25
CA ASP A 24 -1.66 -5.73 -8.70
C ASP A 24 -0.28 -5.81 -9.35
N THR A 25 0.18 -7.03 -9.64
CA THR A 25 1.47 -7.24 -10.31
C THR A 25 1.49 -6.80 -11.78
N GLY A 26 0.33 -6.48 -12.37
CA GLY A 26 0.25 -5.84 -13.68
C GLY A 26 0.55 -4.34 -13.63
N ALA A 27 0.39 -3.71 -12.47
CA ALA A 27 0.74 -2.31 -12.25
C ALA A 27 2.24 -2.14 -11.96
N VAL A 28 2.77 -0.96 -12.31
CA VAL A 28 4.14 -0.54 -11.99
C VAL A 28 4.07 0.59 -10.98
N GLY A 29 4.78 0.48 -9.86
CA GLY A 29 4.91 1.54 -8.86
C GLY A 29 3.93 1.42 -7.71
N PHE A 30 3.66 2.57 -7.07
CA PHE A 30 2.70 2.66 -5.97
C PHE A 30 1.80 3.87 -6.20
N HIS A 31 0.49 3.64 -6.15
CA HIS A 31 -0.52 4.60 -6.54
C HIS A 31 -1.50 4.87 -5.41
N VAL A 32 -2.04 6.09 -5.38
CA VAL A 32 -3.19 6.47 -4.56
C VAL A 32 -4.32 6.93 -5.47
N TYR A 33 -5.55 6.58 -5.12
CA TYR A 33 -6.70 7.11 -5.82
C TYR A 33 -7.00 8.56 -5.42
N ASP A 34 -7.34 9.42 -6.37
CA ASP A 34 -7.55 10.88 -6.14
C ASP A 34 -8.54 11.17 -4.98
N LYS A 35 -9.64 10.42 -4.88
CA LYS A 35 -10.63 10.53 -3.78
C LYS A 35 -10.00 10.37 -2.38
N ARG A 36 -8.83 9.74 -2.31
CA ARG A 36 -8.09 9.43 -1.09
C ARG A 36 -6.80 10.23 -0.93
N ARG A 37 -6.49 11.17 -1.83
CA ARG A 37 -5.34 12.09 -1.71
C ARG A 37 -5.25 12.76 -0.34
N ARG A 38 -6.41 13.16 0.20
CA ARG A 38 -6.54 13.82 1.51
C ARG A 38 -6.07 12.95 2.69
N LEU A 39 -5.94 11.64 2.51
CA LEU A 39 -5.39 10.74 3.55
C LEU A 39 -3.88 10.93 3.75
N LEU A 40 -3.22 11.49 2.74
CA LEU A 40 -1.76 11.66 2.72
C LEU A 40 -1.34 13.13 2.88
N THR A 41 -2.20 14.08 2.52
CA THR A 41 -1.93 15.52 2.72
C THR A 41 -2.40 15.96 4.11
N ARG A 42 -1.53 16.66 4.85
CA ARG A 42 -1.69 17.04 6.28
C ARG A 42 -2.77 18.11 6.56
N GLY A 43 -3.94 18.04 5.93
CA GLY A 43 -4.94 19.12 5.99
C GLY A 43 -4.42 20.47 5.49
N LYS A 44 -3.22 20.51 4.89
CA LYS A 44 -2.73 21.63 4.11
C LYS A 44 -3.47 21.55 2.78
N GLU A 45 -3.96 22.69 2.30
CA GLU A 45 -4.57 22.85 0.98
C GLU A 45 -3.56 22.65 -0.17
N THR A 46 -2.50 21.86 0.04
CA THR A 46 -1.55 21.48 -0.99
C THR A 46 -2.19 20.40 -1.84
N ARG A 47 -2.34 20.68 -3.15
CA ARG A 47 -2.73 19.69 -4.15
C ARG A 47 -1.67 18.60 -4.34
N ASP A 48 -0.43 18.88 -3.96
CA ASP A 48 0.69 17.97 -4.21
C ASP A 48 0.67 16.76 -3.28
N LEU A 49 0.86 15.57 -3.87
CA LEU A 49 1.13 14.36 -3.12
C LEU A 49 2.47 14.44 -2.40
N PRO A 50 2.61 13.83 -1.21
CA PRO A 50 3.90 13.71 -0.57
C PRO A 50 4.84 12.89 -1.45
N LYS A 51 6.08 13.38 -1.63
CA LYS A 51 7.12 12.67 -2.39
C LYS A 51 7.42 11.27 -1.85
N ARG A 52 7.20 11.06 -0.54
CA ARG A 52 7.43 9.82 0.19
C ARG A 52 6.33 9.61 1.22
N SER A 53 5.81 8.39 1.32
CA SER A 53 4.88 7.98 2.36
C SER A 53 5.32 6.66 2.97
N ALA A 54 5.27 6.52 4.28
CA ALA A 54 5.39 5.21 4.92
C ALA A 54 4.01 4.57 4.99
N ILE A 55 3.87 3.30 4.66
CA ILE A 55 2.63 2.53 4.73
C ILE A 55 2.87 1.37 5.69
N ASP A 56 2.07 1.27 6.74
CA ASP A 56 2.11 0.18 7.70
C ASP A 56 1.23 -0.96 7.16
N VAL A 57 1.81 -2.13 6.91
CA VAL A 57 1.12 -3.31 6.38
C VAL A 57 0.79 -4.33 7.49
N GLY A 58 0.92 -3.95 8.77
CA GLY A 58 0.68 -4.81 9.92
C GLY A 58 1.97 -5.33 10.56
N ASP A 59 1.87 -5.82 11.80
CA ASP A 59 2.99 -6.39 12.58
C ASP A 59 4.24 -5.49 12.71
N GLY A 60 4.03 -4.17 12.65
CA GLY A 60 5.11 -3.17 12.68
C GLY A 60 5.90 -3.06 11.36
N CYS A 61 5.47 -3.77 10.31
CA CYS A 61 6.04 -3.72 8.98
C CYS A 61 5.67 -2.40 8.29
N ARG A 62 6.65 -1.51 8.11
CA ARG A 62 6.45 -0.21 7.44
C ARG A 62 7.22 -0.16 6.14
N LEU A 63 6.49 0.00 5.05
CA LEU A 63 7.04 0.09 3.70
C LEU A 63 7.11 1.55 3.26
N LEU A 64 8.27 1.97 2.77
CA LEU A 64 8.41 3.28 2.15
C LEU A 64 7.91 3.24 0.70
N ALA A 65 6.98 4.12 0.38
CA ALA A 65 6.41 4.32 -0.94
C ALA A 65 6.94 5.62 -1.57
N GLU A 66 7.62 5.49 -2.72
CA GLU A 66 8.14 6.60 -3.52
C GLU A 66 8.45 6.19 -4.98
N PRO A 67 8.19 7.03 -6.00
CA PRO A 67 7.23 8.12 -5.96
C PRO A 67 5.80 7.58 -5.78
N LEU A 68 4.92 8.43 -5.27
CA LEU A 68 3.50 8.15 -5.19
C LEU A 68 2.80 8.84 -6.35
N GLU A 69 2.08 8.08 -7.17
CA GLU A 69 1.34 8.59 -8.30
C GLU A 69 -0.16 8.61 -8.02
N GLU A 70 -0.87 9.57 -8.60
CA GLU A 70 -2.32 9.69 -8.48
C GLU A 70 -2.99 9.01 -9.68
N VAL A 71 -3.99 8.16 -9.42
CA VAL A 71 -4.76 7.49 -10.48
C VAL A 71 -6.27 7.65 -10.29
N ALA A 72 -7.01 7.53 -11.40
CA ALA A 72 -8.46 7.65 -11.40
C ALA A 72 -9.13 6.50 -10.62
N SER A 73 -10.13 6.84 -9.80
CA SER A 73 -10.78 6.00 -8.78
C SER A 73 -11.33 4.66 -9.30
N ASN A 74 -10.90 3.56 -8.69
CA ASN A 74 -11.59 2.26 -8.64
C ASN A 74 -11.57 1.79 -7.18
N ASP A 75 -12.66 2.00 -6.43
CA ASP A 75 -13.02 1.56 -5.04
C ASP A 75 -11.98 1.42 -3.90
N ASP A 76 -10.74 1.03 -4.16
CA ASP A 76 -9.65 0.82 -3.22
C ASP A 76 -8.98 2.15 -2.80
N ASP A 77 -8.10 2.11 -1.78
CA ASP A 77 -7.39 3.32 -1.33
C ASP A 77 -6.02 3.47 -2.02
N PHE A 78 -5.31 2.36 -2.25
CA PHE A 78 -4.00 2.31 -2.91
C PHE A 78 -3.90 1.16 -3.91
N ILE A 79 -2.94 1.25 -4.82
CA ILE A 79 -2.48 0.14 -5.66
C ILE A 79 -0.98 -0.04 -5.46
N ALA A 80 -0.56 -1.26 -5.15
CA ALA A 80 0.84 -1.66 -5.10
C ALA A 80 1.17 -2.55 -6.29
N GLY A 81 2.09 -2.05 -7.12
CA GLY A 81 2.60 -2.71 -8.31
C GLY A 81 3.85 -3.55 -8.07
N ILE A 82 4.27 -4.28 -9.10
CA ILE A 82 5.41 -5.20 -9.03
C ILE A 82 6.72 -4.51 -8.61
N SER A 83 6.98 -3.29 -9.07
CA SER A 83 8.21 -2.57 -8.74
C SER A 83 8.25 -2.07 -7.29
N PHE A 84 7.09 -1.81 -6.68
CA PHE A 84 6.99 -1.50 -5.26
C PHE A 84 7.37 -2.73 -4.43
N PHE A 85 6.79 -3.88 -4.73
CA PHE A 85 7.10 -5.14 -4.04
C PHE A 85 8.55 -5.58 -4.22
N SER A 86 9.07 -5.50 -5.44
CA SER A 86 10.46 -5.86 -5.76
C SER A 86 11.46 -5.03 -4.96
N ARG A 87 11.21 -3.72 -4.80
CA ARG A 87 12.08 -2.84 -4.00
C ARG A 87 12.19 -3.27 -2.53
N HIS A 88 11.13 -3.84 -1.99
CA HIS A 88 11.07 -4.32 -0.60
C HIS A 88 11.44 -5.81 -0.48
N GLY A 89 12.01 -6.41 -1.53
CA GLY A 89 12.38 -7.83 -1.55
C GLY A 89 11.19 -8.75 -1.26
N ALA A 90 9.98 -8.34 -1.66
CA ALA A 90 8.76 -9.04 -1.29
C ALA A 90 8.57 -10.32 -2.11
N VAL A 91 8.16 -11.39 -1.45
CA VAL A 91 7.74 -12.66 -2.06
C VAL A 91 6.23 -12.76 -1.95
N LEU A 92 5.55 -12.78 -3.10
CA LEU A 92 4.10 -12.94 -3.18
C LEU A 92 3.75 -14.42 -3.38
N ASP A 93 2.98 -14.97 -2.45
CA ASP A 93 2.44 -16.34 -2.51
C ASP A 93 0.92 -16.24 -2.65
N TYR A 94 0.45 -16.20 -3.90
CA TYR A 94 -0.98 -16.13 -4.24
C TYR A 94 -1.74 -17.40 -3.81
N ALA A 95 -1.10 -18.57 -3.86
CA ALA A 95 -1.75 -19.82 -3.46
C ALA A 95 -2.10 -19.83 -1.96
N ARG A 96 -1.31 -19.14 -1.14
CA ARG A 96 -1.54 -19.01 0.30
C ARG A 96 -2.10 -17.65 0.71
N HIS A 97 -2.37 -16.76 -0.23
CA HIS A 97 -2.73 -15.37 0.02
C HIS A 97 -1.80 -14.69 1.04
N THR A 98 -0.48 -14.76 0.82
CA THR A 98 0.49 -14.08 1.70
C THR A 98 1.53 -13.27 0.93
N ILE A 99 2.04 -12.22 1.57
CA ILE A 99 3.22 -11.49 1.12
C ILE A 99 4.26 -11.55 2.23
N THR A 100 5.49 -11.90 1.89
CA THR A 100 6.61 -11.91 2.84
C THR A 100 7.61 -10.84 2.45
N PHE A 101 7.94 -9.94 3.37
CA PHE A 101 8.92 -8.87 3.21
C PHE A 101 10.20 -9.18 3.98
N LEU A 102 11.34 -8.73 3.47
CA LEU A 102 12.60 -8.71 4.21
C LEU A 102 12.80 -7.30 4.79
N LEU A 103 12.58 -7.12 6.09
CA LEU A 103 12.77 -5.85 6.79
C LEU A 103 13.77 -6.01 7.93
N ASP A 104 14.77 -5.13 8.01
CA ASP A 104 15.79 -5.13 9.06
C ASP A 104 16.40 -6.53 9.29
N SER A 105 16.70 -7.23 8.19
CA SER A 105 17.21 -8.61 8.19
C SER A 105 16.28 -9.68 8.78
N GLN A 106 14.99 -9.38 8.95
CA GLN A 106 13.96 -10.31 9.39
C GLN A 106 12.87 -10.50 8.33
N TRP A 107 12.47 -11.75 8.14
CA TRP A 107 11.32 -12.07 7.30
C TRP A 107 10.02 -11.80 8.04
N ARG A 108 9.19 -10.95 7.47
CA ARG A 108 7.88 -10.56 8.00
C ARG A 108 6.79 -10.96 7.02
N LYS A 109 5.85 -11.77 7.46
CA LYS A 109 4.76 -12.28 6.64
C LYS A 109 3.47 -11.55 6.97
N VAL A 110 2.76 -11.10 5.94
CA VAL A 110 1.41 -10.54 6.03
C VAL A 110 0.44 -11.36 5.21
N THR A 111 -0.81 -11.40 5.63
CA THR A 111 -1.89 -12.15 4.95
C THR A 111 -2.66 -11.19 4.06
N MET A 112 -2.87 -11.58 2.81
CA MET A 112 -3.78 -10.93 1.86
C MET A 112 -5.21 -11.40 2.14
N GLY A 113 -6.17 -10.51 1.91
CA GLY A 113 -7.59 -10.87 1.83
C GLY A 113 -8.08 -10.77 0.40
N THR A 114 -9.32 -11.19 0.17
CA THR A 114 -10.06 -10.84 -1.03
C THR A 114 -10.93 -9.60 -0.76
N ARG A 115 -11.27 -8.88 -1.82
CA ARG A 115 -12.17 -7.72 -1.74
C ARG A 115 -13.61 -8.19 -1.63
N ASP A 116 -14.15 -8.23 -0.40
CA ASP A 116 -15.58 -8.43 -0.10
C ASP A 116 -16.47 -7.34 -0.75
#